data_AF-A0A396J2V5-F1
#
_entry.id   AF-A0A396J2V5-F1
#
_cell.length_a   1.000
_cell.length_b   1.000
_cell.length_c   1.000
_cell.angle_alpha   90.00
_cell.angle_beta   90.00
_cell.angle_gamma   90.00
#
_symmetry.space_group_name_H-M   'P 1'
#
loop_
_entity.id
_entity.type
_entity.pdbx_description
1 polymer ?
#
loop_
_entity_poly.entity_id
_entity_poly.type
_entity_poly.pdbx_seq_one_letter_code
_entity_poly.pdbx_strand_id
1 'polypeptide(L)'
;MAFVGYVESVSNLYTSEIRSMWLAGLIDNKFKLPSAEKMLLQTMKDMEAMKKSTKFYKKNCITTFSINHNDEICEDLGWHTWRKKNLIKEVFTPYTAVDYKKED
;
A
#
# COMPACT_ATOMS: atom_id res chain seq x y z
N MET A 1 6.90 7.32 15.69
CA MET A 1 7.49 8.09 14.57
C MET A 1 7.17 7.34 13.29
N ALA A 2 6.74 8.04 12.24
CA ALA A 2 6.42 7.46 10.94
C ALA A 2 6.99 8.35 9.82
N PHE A 3 7.34 7.75 8.69
CA PHE A 3 7.84 8.44 7.51
C PHE A 3 6.84 8.30 6.37
N VAL A 4 6.30 9.41 5.88
CA VAL A 4 5.38 9.44 4.73
C VAL A 4 6.09 10.11 3.56
N GLY A 5 6.03 9.49 2.37
CA GLY A 5 6.65 10.02 1.16
C GLY A 5 8.11 9.62 0.91
N TYR A 6 8.72 8.79 1.77
CA TYR A 6 10.09 8.26 1.57
C TYR A 6 10.18 7.15 0.50
N VAL A 7 9.07 6.83 -0.17
CA VAL A 7 8.97 5.74 -1.12
C VAL A 7 8.44 6.28 -2.44
N GLU A 8 9.20 6.06 -3.50
CA GLU A 8 8.86 6.47 -4.86
C GLU A 8 7.76 5.57 -5.45
N SER A 9 6.89 6.17 -6.25
CA SER A 9 5.86 5.48 -7.04
C SER A 9 5.68 6.20 -8.39
N VAL A 10 4.85 5.65 -9.28
CA VAL A 10 4.41 6.31 -10.53
C VAL A 10 3.75 7.65 -10.24
N SER A 11 3.03 7.76 -9.11
CA SER A 11 2.45 9.01 -8.62
C SER A 11 2.57 9.07 -7.10
N ASN A 12 3.33 10.06 -6.61
CA ASN A 12 3.58 10.24 -5.18
C ASN A 12 2.41 10.90 -4.44
N LEU A 13 1.53 11.64 -5.13
CA LEU A 13 0.43 12.35 -4.50
C LEU A 13 -0.59 11.38 -3.89
N TYR A 14 -1.19 10.55 -4.73
CA TYR A 14 -2.19 9.56 -4.32
C TYR A 14 -1.61 8.52 -3.33
N THR A 15 -0.38 8.05 -3.56
CA THR A 15 0.25 7.11 -2.63
C THR A 15 0.58 7.75 -1.27
N SER A 16 0.85 9.05 -1.22
CA SER A 16 1.02 9.75 0.06
C SER A 16 -0.31 9.95 0.78
N GLU A 17 -1.41 10.17 0.05
CA GLU A 17 -2.76 10.29 0.61
C GLU A 17 -3.16 9.01 1.36
N ILE A 18 -3.18 7.85 0.67
CA ILE A 18 -3.63 6.58 1.30
C ILE A 18 -2.72 6.17 2.48
N ARG A 19 -1.42 6.42 2.40
CA ARG A 19 -0.48 6.16 3.51
C ARG A 19 -0.70 7.09 4.69
N SER A 20 -1.09 8.34 4.44
CA SER A 20 -1.45 9.27 5.51
C SER A 20 -2.74 8.83 6.20
N MET A 21 -3.70 8.26 5.46
CA MET A 21 -4.91 7.65 6.02
C MET A 21 -4.61 6.40 6.84
N TRP A 22 -3.70 5.53 6.37
CA TRP A 22 -3.22 4.37 7.13
C TRP A 22 -2.57 4.80 8.45
N LEU A 23 -1.71 5.83 8.40
CA LEU A 23 -1.09 6.39 9.60
C LEU A 23 -2.11 7.00 10.56
N ALA A 24 -3.12 7.72 10.05
CA ALA A 24 -4.22 8.22 10.86
C ALA A 24 -4.98 7.07 11.53
N GLY A 25 -5.29 6.00 10.79
CA GLY A 25 -5.94 4.80 11.32
C GLY A 25 -5.12 4.12 12.42
N LEU A 26 -3.78 4.10 12.28
CA LEU A 26 -2.89 3.59 13.32
C LEU A 26 -2.96 4.45 14.60
N ILE A 27 -2.93 5.77 14.46
CA ILE A 27 -3.02 6.72 15.59
C ILE A 27 -4.37 6.59 16.29
N ASP A 28 -5.44 6.42 15.51
CA ASP A 28 -6.81 6.19 15.99
C ASP A 28 -7.02 4.77 16.57
N ASN A 29 -5.98 3.93 16.60
CA ASN A 29 -6.04 2.54 17.06
C ASN A 29 -7.03 1.64 16.30
N LYS A 30 -7.30 1.92 15.02
CA LYS A 30 -8.15 1.07 14.16
C LYS A 30 -7.56 -0.31 13.93
N PHE A 31 -6.24 -0.41 13.96
CA PHE A 31 -5.48 -1.65 13.90
C PHE A 31 -4.24 -1.56 14.78
N LYS A 32 -3.53 -2.68 14.93
CA LYS A 32 -2.28 -2.77 15.70
C LYS A 32 -1.16 -3.27 14.81
N LEU A 33 0.03 -2.70 14.97
CA LEU A 33 1.21 -3.18 14.28
C LEU A 33 1.56 -4.59 14.76
N PRO A 34 2.10 -5.44 13.88
CA PRO A 34 2.63 -6.73 14.27
C PRO A 34 3.92 -6.55 15.09
N SER A 35 4.48 -7.65 15.60
CA SER A 35 5.76 -7.62 16.30
C SER A 35 6.89 -7.09 15.41
N ALA A 36 7.90 -6.50 16.03
CA ALA A 36 9.07 -5.98 15.31
C ALA A 36 9.74 -7.05 14.43
N GLU A 37 9.82 -8.29 14.92
CA GLU A 37 10.34 -9.44 14.16
C GLU A 37 9.56 -9.69 12.86
N LYS A 38 8.22 -9.68 12.93
CA LYS A 38 7.36 -9.86 11.75
C LYS A 38 7.52 -8.71 10.76
N MET A 39 7.59 -7.46 11.25
CA MET A 39 7.83 -6.29 10.40
C MET A 39 9.17 -6.35 9.67
N LEU A 40 10.24 -6.77 10.37
CA LEU A 40 11.57 -6.95 9.78
C LEU A 40 11.56 -8.04 8.71
N LEU A 41 10.93 -9.18 9.00
CA LEU A 41 10.82 -10.28 8.05
C LEU A 41 10.04 -9.89 6.79
N GLN A 42 8.95 -9.12 6.93
CA GLN A 42 8.21 -8.59 5.77
C GLN A 42 9.08 -7.60 4.96
N THR A 43 9.76 -6.68 5.64
CA THR A 43 10.66 -5.70 4.98
C THR A 43 11.76 -6.40 4.17
N MET A 44 12.32 -7.49 4.69
CA MET A 44 13.32 -8.29 3.98
C MET A 44 12.75 -8.97 2.73
N LYS A 45 11.53 -9.50 2.81
CA LYS A 45 10.84 -10.10 1.66
C LYS A 45 10.55 -9.06 0.58
N ASP A 46 10.06 -7.89 0.95
CA ASP A 46 9.77 -6.80 0.01
C ASP A 46 11.06 -6.32 -0.66
N MET A 47 12.16 -6.24 0.10
CA MET A 47 13.47 -5.90 -0.44
C MET A 47 13.99 -6.96 -1.42
N GLU A 48 13.78 -8.24 -1.14
CA GLU A 48 14.15 -9.32 -2.05
C GLU A 48 13.32 -9.28 -3.34
N ALA A 49 12.01 -9.04 -3.22
CA ALA A 49 11.12 -8.86 -4.37
C ALA A 49 11.55 -7.65 -5.23
N MET A 50 11.87 -6.51 -4.62
CA MET A 50 12.38 -5.32 -5.32
C MET A 50 13.70 -5.59 -6.06
N LYS A 51 14.63 -6.32 -5.43
CA LYS A 51 15.91 -6.71 -6.06
C LYS A 51 15.70 -7.59 -7.30
N LYS A 52 14.68 -8.45 -7.29
CA LYS A 52 14.33 -9.31 -8.42
C LYS A 52 13.59 -8.56 -9.53
N SER A 53 12.76 -7.56 -9.18
CA SER A 53 11.90 -6.86 -10.13
C SER A 53 12.59 -5.71 -10.88
N THR A 54 13.57 -5.04 -10.28
CA THR A 54 14.21 -3.87 -10.90
C THR A 54 15.70 -3.74 -10.58
N LYS A 55 16.47 -3.29 -11.57
CA LYS A 55 17.88 -2.90 -11.39
C LYS A 55 18.03 -1.64 -10.54
N PHE A 56 16.96 -0.87 -10.36
CA PHE A 56 16.93 0.38 -9.58
C PHE A 56 16.53 0.17 -8.12
N TYR A 57 16.62 -1.04 -7.58
CA TYR A 57 16.20 -1.41 -6.21
C TYR A 57 16.82 -0.55 -5.10
N LYS A 58 17.90 0.20 -5.37
CA LYS A 58 18.51 1.15 -4.42
C LYS A 58 17.61 2.37 -4.17
N LYS A 59 16.74 2.69 -5.12
CA LYS A 59 15.64 3.64 -4.92
C LYS A 59 14.46 2.81 -4.41
N ASN A 60 13.99 3.11 -3.20
CA ASN A 60 12.82 2.44 -2.62
C ASN A 60 11.58 2.81 -3.44
N CYS A 61 11.31 2.07 -4.51
CA CYS A 61 10.23 2.33 -5.45
C CYS A 61 9.25 1.14 -5.45
N ILE A 62 8.00 1.42 -5.13
CA ILE A 62 6.94 0.40 -5.00
C ILE A 62 6.12 0.22 -6.27
N THR A 63 6.46 0.91 -7.36
CA THR A 63 5.66 0.91 -8.61
C THR A 63 5.20 -0.48 -9.03
N THR A 64 6.08 -1.48 -8.95
CA THR A 64 5.79 -2.87 -9.38
C THR A 64 4.67 -3.54 -8.59
N PHE A 65 4.49 -3.21 -7.30
CA PHE A 65 3.50 -3.84 -6.42
C PHE A 65 2.61 -2.81 -5.71
N SER A 66 2.52 -1.61 -6.26
CA SER A 66 1.80 -0.48 -5.67
C SER A 66 0.31 -0.75 -5.46
N ILE A 67 -0.30 -1.51 -6.37
CA ILE A 67 -1.71 -1.93 -6.28
C ILE A 67 -1.90 -2.87 -5.08
N ASN A 68 -1.12 -3.95 -5.01
CA ASN A 68 -1.16 -4.91 -3.90
C ASN A 68 -0.91 -4.22 -2.55
N HIS A 69 0.05 -3.30 -2.50
CA HIS A 69 0.36 -2.56 -1.28
C HIS A 69 -0.81 -1.67 -0.81
N ASN A 70 -1.56 -1.05 -1.74
CA ASN A 70 -2.75 -0.29 -1.36
C ASN A 70 -3.89 -1.21 -0.89
N ASP A 71 -4.00 -2.41 -1.46
CA ASP A 71 -4.99 -3.41 -1.04
C ASP A 71 -4.69 -3.89 0.40
N GLU A 72 -3.41 -4.13 0.74
CA GLU A 72 -2.95 -4.44 2.11
C GLU A 72 -3.27 -3.29 3.09
N ILE A 73 -3.05 -2.04 2.68
CA ILE A 73 -3.43 -0.86 3.49
C ILE A 73 -4.94 -0.84 3.75
N CYS A 74 -5.75 -1.19 2.75
CA CYS A 74 -7.20 -1.27 2.92
C CYS A 74 -7.58 -2.38 3.90
N GLU A 75 -6.95 -3.55 3.79
CA GLU A 75 -7.17 -4.67 4.71
C GLU A 75 -6.84 -4.27 6.17
N ASP A 76 -5.69 -3.63 6.40
CA ASP A 76 -5.30 -3.12 7.72
C ASP A 76 -6.32 -2.12 8.28
N LEU A 77 -6.91 -1.28 7.43
CA LEU A 77 -7.94 -0.31 7.81
C LEU A 77 -9.34 -0.93 7.97
N GLY A 78 -9.50 -2.23 7.69
CA GLY A 78 -10.77 -2.94 7.69
C GLY A 78 -11.68 -2.54 6.52
N TRP A 79 -11.12 -2.00 5.45
CA TRP A 79 -11.82 -1.65 4.22
C TRP A 79 -11.91 -2.85 3.28
N HIS A 80 -12.84 -2.77 2.33
CA HIS A 80 -12.98 -3.81 1.32
C HIS A 80 -11.78 -3.78 0.36
N THR A 81 -11.13 -4.94 0.16
CA THR A 81 -9.97 -5.05 -0.74
C THR A 81 -10.36 -5.08 -2.22
N TRP A 82 -11.60 -5.48 -2.54
CA TRP A 82 -12.09 -5.33 -3.91
C TRP A 82 -12.54 -3.90 -4.13
N ARG A 83 -11.95 -3.31 -5.15
CA ARG A 83 -12.06 -1.89 -5.47
C ARG A 83 -13.34 -1.54 -6.21
N LYS A 84 -13.88 -2.52 -6.95
CA LYS A 84 -15.07 -2.36 -7.78
C LYS A 84 -16.09 -3.44 -7.42
N LYS A 85 -17.36 -3.03 -7.39
CA LYS A 85 -18.49 -3.91 -7.04
C LYS A 85 -18.76 -5.05 -8.04
N ASN A 86 -18.11 -5.03 -9.21
CA ASN A 86 -18.33 -5.99 -10.29
C ASN A 86 -17.01 -6.71 -10.62
N LEU A 87 -17.03 -8.05 -10.59
CA LEU A 87 -15.87 -8.92 -10.88
C LEU A 87 -15.21 -8.65 -12.23
N ILE A 88 -15.99 -8.46 -13.29
CA ILE A 88 -15.45 -8.19 -14.63
C ILE A 88 -14.76 -6.83 -14.63
N LYS A 89 -15.36 -5.82 -14.00
CA LYS A 89 -14.72 -4.50 -13.89
C LYS A 89 -13.45 -4.57 -13.05
N GLU A 90 -13.47 -5.31 -11.94
CA GLU A 90 -12.31 -5.46 -11.06
C GLU A 90 -11.09 -6.02 -11.80
N VAL A 91 -11.31 -6.99 -12.70
CA VAL A 91 -10.22 -7.64 -13.45
C VAL A 91 -9.77 -6.81 -14.67
N PHE A 92 -10.71 -6.18 -15.39
CA PHE A 92 -10.43 -5.64 -16.73
C PHE A 92 -10.35 -4.11 -16.81
N THR A 93 -10.70 -3.36 -15.76
CA THR A 93 -10.62 -1.89 -15.79
C THR A 93 -9.36 -1.39 -15.08
N PRO A 94 -8.79 -0.25 -15.53
CA PRO A 94 -7.57 0.27 -14.92
C PRO A 94 -7.80 0.66 -13.46
N TYR A 95 -6.74 0.48 -12.67
CA TYR A 95 -6.70 0.91 -11.28
C TYR A 95 -6.47 2.42 -11.21
N THR A 96 -7.28 3.10 -10.39
CA THR A 96 -7.25 4.55 -10.23
C THR A 96 -7.23 4.94 -8.76
N ALA A 97 -6.82 6.17 -8.45
CA ALA A 97 -6.85 6.70 -7.08
C ALA A 97 -8.26 6.68 -6.46
N VAL A 98 -9.30 6.85 -7.30
CA VAL A 98 -10.71 6.90 -6.88
C VAL A 98 -11.17 5.56 -6.29
N ASP A 99 -10.56 4.46 -6.72
CA ASP A 99 -10.89 3.11 -6.28
C ASP A 99 -10.58 2.85 -4.80
N TYR A 100 -9.75 3.70 -4.19
CA TYR A 100 -9.33 3.60 -2.79
C TYR A 100 -9.88 4.75 -1.93
N LYS A 101 -10.85 5.49 -2.47
CA LYS A 101 -11.52 6.56 -1.74
C LYS A 101 -12.34 5.96 -0.61
N LYS A 102 -12.20 6.54 0.58
CA LYS A 102 -13.03 6.21 1.74
C LYS A 102 -14.52 6.42 1.41
N GLU A 103 -15.31 5.36 1.51
CA GLU A 103 -16.78 5.49 1.64
C GLU A 103 -17.02 5.92 3.10
N ASP A 104 -17.48 7.16 3.32
CA ASP A 104 -17.83 7.68 4.65
C ASP A 104 -19.09 6.99 5.21
#